data_AF-A0A1Y6F4Y5-F1
#
_entry.id   AF-A0A1Y6F4Y5-F1
#
_cell.length_a   1.000
_cell.length_b   1.000
_cell.length_c   1.000
_cell.angle_alpha   90.00
_cell.angle_beta   90.00
_cell.angle_gamma   90.00
#
_symmetry.space_group_name_H-M   'P 1'
#
loop_
_entity.id
_entity.type
_entity.pdbx_description
1 polymer ?
#
loop_
_entity_poly.entity_id
_entity_poly.type
_entity_poly.pdbx_seq_one_letter_code
_entity_poly.pdbx_strand_id
1 'polypeptide(L)'
;MGRPKTDIDHNILGSPIPNKLFRPLQPMPDFVAAALKARGLVEKYEARPDYQRNDYLMWINNAKRDETKQKRLAQMLDELEAGGVYMKMKWNGAS
;
A
#
# COMPACT_ATOMS: atom_id res chain seq x y z
N MET A 1 5.38 10.04 -18.16
CA MET A 1 6.02 9.02 -17.30
C MET A 1 5.01 7.94 -16.95
N GLY A 2 4.96 6.88 -17.75
CA GLY A 2 4.17 5.69 -17.46
C GLY A 2 4.74 5.01 -16.23
N ARG A 3 3.91 4.80 -15.20
CA ARG A 3 4.30 3.98 -14.05
C ARG A 3 4.60 2.57 -14.58
N PRO A 4 5.61 1.84 -14.07
CA PRO A 4 5.59 0.40 -14.23
C PRO A 4 4.25 -0.07 -13.67
N LYS A 5 3.48 -0.81 -14.47
CA LYS A 5 2.34 -1.57 -13.95
C LYS A 5 2.93 -2.36 -12.79
N THR A 6 2.54 -2.05 -11.56
CA THR A 6 2.84 -2.95 -10.46
C THR A 6 2.22 -4.26 -10.89
N ASP A 7 3.06 -5.26 -11.09
CA ASP A 7 2.66 -6.62 -11.43
C ASP A 7 1.71 -7.13 -10.34
N ILE A 8 0.43 -6.82 -10.48
CA ILE A 8 -0.65 -7.75 -10.17
C ILE A 8 -0.80 -8.63 -11.42
N ASP A 9 0.31 -9.26 -11.75
CA ASP A 9 0.47 -10.42 -12.60
C ASP A 9 1.39 -11.29 -11.77
N HIS A 10 0.90 -12.43 -11.30
CA HIS A 10 1.67 -13.43 -10.56
C HIS A 10 2.71 -14.13 -11.47
N ASN A 11 3.45 -13.39 -12.33
CA ASN A 11 4.30 -13.99 -13.36
C ASN A 11 5.40 -13.08 -13.95
N ILE A 12 6.08 -12.25 -13.16
CA ILE A 12 7.33 -11.58 -13.62
C ILE A 12 8.54 -12.14 -12.87
N LEU A 13 8.97 -13.34 -13.26
CA LEU A 13 10.38 -13.76 -13.44
C LEU A 13 10.36 -15.24 -13.82
N GLY A 14 10.78 -15.60 -15.03
CA GLY A 14 10.87 -16.98 -15.51
C GLY A 14 11.88 -17.84 -14.74
N SER A 15 11.58 -18.21 -13.50
CA SER A 15 12.34 -19.14 -12.68
C SER A 15 11.39 -19.90 -11.75
N PRO A 16 11.62 -21.21 -11.52
CA PRO A 16 10.69 -22.06 -10.81
C PRO A 16 10.61 -21.64 -9.34
N ILE A 17 9.40 -21.28 -8.92
CA ILE A 17 8.98 -20.92 -7.57
C ILE A 17 9.43 -21.93 -6.49
N PRO A 18 10.13 -21.49 -5.44
CA PRO A 18 9.92 -22.01 -4.10
C PRO A 18 8.79 -21.21 -3.43
N ASN A 19 7.78 -21.95 -2.98
CA ASN A 19 6.46 -21.60 -2.44
C ASN A 19 6.42 -20.69 -1.17
N LYS A 20 7.15 -19.55 -1.12
CA LYS A 20 7.00 -18.60 0.01
C LYS A 20 7.57 -17.20 -0.28
N LEU A 21 6.78 -16.30 -0.89
CA LEU A 21 7.13 -14.88 -1.01
C LEU A 21 6.68 -14.12 0.24
N PHE A 22 7.47 -14.18 1.33
CA PHE A 22 7.33 -13.23 2.43
C PHE A 22 8.09 -11.96 2.07
N ARG A 23 7.38 -10.95 1.54
CA ARG A 23 7.95 -9.60 1.36
C ARG A 23 8.34 -9.07 2.75
N PRO A 24 9.54 -8.50 2.94
CA PRO A 24 9.93 -7.94 4.23
C PRO A 24 8.90 -6.91 4.72
N LEU A 25 8.53 -7.02 5.99
CA LEU A 25 7.65 -6.06 6.63
C LEU A 25 8.29 -4.67 6.61
N GLN A 26 7.55 -3.69 6.13
CA GLN A 26 7.96 -2.30 6.11
C GLN A 26 7.56 -1.64 7.42
N PRO A 27 8.48 -0.93 8.10
CA PRO A 27 8.10 -0.14 9.26
C PRO A 27 7.17 1.00 8.81
N MET A 28 6.18 1.31 9.65
CA MET A 28 5.31 2.46 9.44
C MET A 28 6.08 3.75 9.77
N PRO A 29 6.24 4.69 8.81
CA PRO A 29 6.85 5.98 9.10
C PRO A 29 5.95 6.87 9.98
N ASP A 30 6.57 7.71 10.81
CA ASP A 30 5.84 8.62 11.71
C ASP A 30 4.84 9.52 10.98
N PHE A 31 5.21 10.04 9.81
CA PHE A 31 4.33 10.92 9.02
C PHE A 31 3.08 10.19 8.50
N VAL A 32 3.17 8.87 8.29
CA VAL A 32 2.02 8.04 7.92
C VAL A 32 1.13 7.81 9.13
N ALA A 33 1.71 7.43 10.27
CA ALA A 33 0.97 7.24 11.52
C ALA A 33 0.26 8.53 11.96
N ALA A 34 0.93 9.68 11.87
CA ALA A 34 0.36 10.98 12.18
C ALA A 34 -0.82 11.32 11.27
N ALA A 35 -0.70 11.07 9.96
CA ALA A 35 -1.78 11.35 9.01
C ALA A 35 -2.99 10.42 9.19
N LEU A 36 -2.75 9.13 9.48
CA LEU A 36 -3.82 8.18 9.82
C LEU A 36 -4.60 8.64 11.06
N LYS A 37 -3.90 9.06 12.11
CA LYS A 37 -4.52 9.61 13.32
C LYS A 37 -5.28 10.89 13.04
N ALA A 38 -4.68 11.83 12.31
CA ALA A 38 -5.28 13.12 11.97
C ALA A 38 -6.58 12.99 11.15
N ARG A 39 -6.69 11.96 10.31
CA ARG A 39 -7.91 11.66 9.53
C ARG A 39 -8.84 10.64 10.18
N GLY A 40 -8.52 10.10 11.36
CA GLY A 40 -9.32 9.06 12.00
C GLY A 40 -9.39 7.75 11.21
N LEU A 41 -8.35 7.42 10.43
CA LEU A 41 -8.32 6.26 9.53
C LEU A 41 -7.56 5.05 10.10
N VAL A 42 -7.17 5.08 11.38
CA VAL A 42 -6.38 4.01 12.02
C VAL A 42 -7.11 2.67 11.94
N GLU A 43 -8.38 2.62 12.34
CA GLU A 43 -9.17 1.38 12.31
C GLU A 43 -9.35 0.85 10.88
N LYS A 44 -9.63 1.74 9.92
CA LYS A 44 -9.75 1.35 8.49
C LYS A 44 -8.44 0.82 7.93
N TYR A 45 -7.31 1.35 8.37
CA TYR A 45 -5.99 0.85 8.01
C TYR A 45 -5.74 -0.52 8.62
N GLU A 46 -6.01 -0.70 9.92
CA GLU A 46 -5.83 -1.97 10.64
C GLU A 46 -6.73 -3.09 10.15
N ALA A 47 -7.93 -2.76 9.67
CA ALA A 47 -8.85 -3.70 9.03
C ALA A 47 -8.35 -4.19 7.66
N ARG A 48 -7.34 -3.56 7.05
CA ARG A 48 -6.76 -4.06 5.80
C ARG A 48 -5.91 -5.31 6.04
N PRO A 49 -5.92 -6.28 5.10
CA PRO A 49 -5.01 -7.42 5.15
C PRO A 49 -3.54 -6.97 5.25
N ASP A 50 -2.72 -7.73 5.98
CA ASP A 50 -1.31 -7.43 6.25
C ASP A 50 -0.50 -7.10 5.00
N TYR A 51 -0.75 -7.81 3.90
CA TYR A 51 -0.06 -7.55 2.63
C TYR A 51 -0.40 -6.17 2.05
N GLN A 52 -1.65 -5.70 2.15
CA GLN A 52 -2.05 -4.37 1.66
C GLN A 52 -1.39 -3.28 2.49
N ARG A 53 -1.39 -3.46 3.82
CA ARG A 53 -0.70 -2.56 4.75
C ARG A 53 0.78 -2.45 4.40
N ASN A 54 1.44 -3.59 4.20
CA ASN A 54 2.86 -3.66 3.86
C ASN A 54 3.17 -3.01 2.49
N ASP A 55 2.33 -3.26 1.48
CA ASP A 55 2.51 -2.74 0.13
C ASP A 55 2.33 -1.21 0.08
N TYR A 56 1.37 -0.64 0.81
CA TYR A 56 1.27 0.82 0.94
C TYR A 56 2.53 1.42 1.55
N LEU A 57 3.02 0.85 2.64
CA LEU A 57 4.22 1.34 3.31
C LEU A 57 5.44 1.21 2.40
N MET A 58 5.58 0.10 1.69
CA MET A 58 6.66 -0.07 0.71
C MET A 58 6.57 0.97 -0.40
N TRP A 59 5.37 1.17 -0.95
CA TRP A 59 5.15 2.13 -2.02
C TRP A 59 5.46 3.54 -1.57
N ILE A 60 5.09 3.93 -0.35
CA ILE A 60 5.41 5.24 0.21
C ILE A 60 6.93 5.35 0.47
N ASN A 61 7.56 4.38 1.12
CA ASN A 61 8.98 4.39 1.48
C ASN A 61 9.91 4.41 0.28
N ASN A 62 9.53 3.76 -0.83
CA ASN A 62 10.32 3.75 -2.06
C ASN A 62 10.32 5.09 -2.82
N ALA A 63 9.53 6.09 -2.39
CA ALA A 63 9.57 7.42 -3.01
C ALA A 63 10.80 8.21 -2.53
N LYS A 64 11.69 8.55 -3.47
CA LYS A 64 12.90 9.36 -3.17
C LYS A 64 12.61 10.82 -2.81
N ARG A 65 11.54 11.39 -3.38
CA ARG A 65 11.15 12.79 -3.19
C ARG A 65 10.01 12.89 -2.19
N ASP A 66 10.07 13.83 -1.26
CA ASP A 66 9.03 14.00 -0.25
C ASP A 66 7.69 14.37 -0.85
N GLU A 67 7.67 15.20 -1.90
CA GLU A 67 6.43 15.49 -2.65
C GLU A 67 5.75 14.21 -3.16
N THR A 68 6.54 13.24 -3.63
CA THR A 68 6.02 11.94 -4.08
C THR A 68 5.53 11.11 -2.89
N LYS A 69 6.24 11.11 -1.75
CA LYS A 69 5.75 10.45 -0.52
C LYS A 69 4.39 11.01 -0.11
N GLN A 70 4.24 12.33 -0.10
CA GLN A 70 2.98 12.99 0.27
C GLN A 70 1.85 12.67 -0.70
N LYS A 71 2.12 12.66 -2.02
CA LYS A 71 1.13 12.25 -3.03
C LYS A 71 0.68 10.79 -2.85
N ARG A 72 1.61 9.88 -2.52
CA ARG A 72 1.31 8.47 -2.26
C ARG A 72 0.52 8.28 -0.97
N LEU A 73 0.91 8.98 0.09
CA LEU A 73 0.19 9.01 1.34
C LEU A 73 -1.24 9.52 1.16
N ALA A 74 -1.43 10.66 0.48
CA ALA A 74 -2.77 11.19 0.19
C ALA A 74 -3.63 10.15 -0.53
N GLN A 75 -3.09 9.50 -1.58
CA GLN A 75 -3.82 8.45 -2.30
C GLN A 75 -4.22 7.28 -1.39
N MET A 76 -3.32 6.80 -0.52
CA MET A 76 -3.66 5.74 0.44
C MET A 76 -4.79 6.17 1.36
N LEU A 77 -4.74 7.39 1.91
CA LEU A 77 -5.75 7.89 2.83
C LEU A 77 -7.13 8.02 2.15
N ASP A 78 -7.16 8.52 0.91
CA ASP A 78 -8.41 8.64 0.14
C ASP A 78 -9.00 7.26 -0.19
N GLU A 79 -8.16 6.26 -0.48
CA GLU A 79 -8.58 4.87 -0.71
C GLU A 79 -9.08 4.18 0.56
N LEU A 80 -8.46 4.46 1.71
CA LEU A 80 -8.95 4.00 3.02
C LEU A 80 -10.29 4.64 3.36
N GLU A 81 -10.44 5.93 3.09
CA GLU A 81 -11.69 6.66 3.33
C GLU A 81 -12.84 6.09 2.48
N ALA A 82 -12.59 5.89 1.19
CA ALA A 82 -13.53 5.28 0.26
C ALA A 82 -13.88 3.82 0.60
N GLY A 83 -12.95 3.07 1.20
CA GLY A 83 -13.17 1.71 1.69
C GLY A 83 -13.30 0.61 0.63
N GLY A 84 -13.57 0.97 -0.64
CA GLY A 84 -13.76 0.02 -1.75
C GLY A 84 -12.60 -0.07 -2.73
N VAL A 85 -11.45 0.52 -2.40
CA VAL A 85 -10.30 0.67 -3.30
C VAL A 85 -9.01 0.29 -2.59
N TYR A 86 -8.09 -0.29 -3.35
CA TYR A 86 -6.71 -0.56 -2.96
C TYR A 86 -5.81 -0.36 -4.18
N MET A 87 -4.80 0.51 -4.11
CA MET A 87 -3.85 0.78 -5.20
C MET A 87 -4.54 1.09 -6.55
N LYS A 88 -5.61 1.90 -6.52
CA LYS A 88 -6.51 2.20 -7.65
C LYS A 88 -7.26 1.00 -8.25
N MET A 89 -7.31 -0.12 -7.54
CA MET A 89 -8.05 -1.31 -7.95
C MET A 89 -9.25 -1.48 -7.03
N LYS A 90 -10.35 -2.00 -7.58
CA LYS A 90 -11.54 -2.32 -6.80
C LYS A 90 -11.18 -3.37 -5.75
N TRP A 91 -11.49 -3.08 -4.49
CA TRP A 91 -11.32 -3.98 -3.36
C TRP A 91 -12.66 -4.09 -2.64
N ASN A 92 -13.21 -5.29 -2.53
CA ASN A 92 -14.55 -5.50 -1.98
C ASN A 92 -14.58 -5.69 -0.46
N GLY A 93 -13.50 -5.33 0.24
CA GLY A 93 -13.38 -5.58 1.68
C GLY A 93 -13.15 -7.05 2.01
N ALA A 94 -12.80 -7.32 3.27
CA ALA A 94 -13.19 -8.56 3.90
C ALA A 94 -14.63 -8.35 4.39
N SER A 95 -15.57 -9.13 3.87
CA SER A 95 -16.95 -9.20 4.38
C SER A 95 -16.97 -9.53 5.87
#